data_AF-A0A1G5EI36-F1
#
_entry.id   AF-A0A1G5EI36-F1
#
_cell.length_a   1.000
_cell.length_b   1.000
_cell.length_c   1.000
_cell.angle_alpha   90.00
_cell.angle_beta   90.00
_cell.angle_gamma   90.00
#
_symmetry.space_group_name_H-M   'P 1'
#
loop_
_entity.id
_entity.type
_entity.pdbx_description
1 polymer ?
#
loop_
_entity_poly.entity_id
_entity_poly.type
_entity_poly.pdbx_seq_one_letter_code
_entity_poly.pdbx_strand_id
1 'polypeptide(L)'
;MSKKEMYTIQQWTDYIEGRISGKQAILMEQFLLNEPDAMQDYLEALDMERNYPALPNSVDFTDSVMKRIESMAPDGKTRHSRGERNRRWFEHRVFHYAVAACLTLIFLSSGLFDKVAPYHKFQEGDTSGSFTEKWTEAATSWLDNFKPKP
;
A
#
# COMPACT_ATOMS: atom_id res chain seq x y z
N MET A 1 -22.70 0.21 -8.96
CA MET A 1 -21.93 0.98 -9.95
C MET A 1 -21.28 2.14 -9.22
N SER A 2 -20.00 2.04 -8.88
CA SER A 2 -19.26 3.17 -8.28
C SER A 2 -19.05 4.23 -9.35
N LYS A 3 -19.55 5.45 -9.12
CA LYS A 3 -19.17 6.60 -9.93
C LYS A 3 -17.65 6.74 -9.78
N LYS A 4 -16.90 6.63 -10.89
CA LYS A 4 -15.51 7.08 -10.94
C LYS A 4 -15.60 8.59 -10.73
N GLU A 5 -15.34 9.06 -9.51
CA GLU A 5 -15.37 10.49 -9.18
C GLU A 5 -14.17 11.17 -9.84
N MET A 6 -14.25 11.45 -11.14
CA MET A 6 -13.23 12.23 -11.83
C MET A 6 -13.42 13.72 -11.51
N TYR A 7 -12.37 14.36 -11.02
CA TYR A 7 -12.33 15.81 -10.88
C TYR A 7 -11.93 16.45 -12.20
N THR A 8 -12.57 17.57 -12.53
CA THR A 8 -12.25 18.33 -13.74
C THR A 8 -10.98 19.18 -13.54
N ILE A 9 -10.33 19.56 -14.64
CA ILE A 9 -9.17 20.47 -14.64
C ILE A 9 -9.47 21.77 -13.87
N GLN A 10 -10.70 22.28 -13.97
CA GLN A 10 -11.12 23.48 -13.23
C GLN A 10 -11.19 23.25 -11.71
N GLN A 11 -11.59 22.07 -11.26
CA GLN A 11 -11.58 21.73 -9.84
C GLN A 11 -10.16 21.55 -9.30
N TRP A 12 -9.25 20.99 -10.09
CA TRP A 12 -7.81 20.97 -9.76
C TRP A 12 -7.23 22.38 -9.73
N THR A 13 -7.72 23.26 -10.61
CA THR A 13 -7.32 24.67 -10.65
C THR A 13 -7.69 25.39 -9.37
N ASP A 14 -8.93 25.20 -8.90
CA ASP A 14 -9.41 25.75 -7.63
C ASP A 14 -8.69 25.13 -6.41
N TYR A 15 -8.31 23.85 -6.49
CA TYR A 15 -7.48 23.19 -5.48
C TYR A 15 -6.10 23.85 -5.35
N ILE A 16 -5.40 24.04 -6.47
CA ILE A 16 -4.06 24.64 -6.52
C ILE A 16 -4.07 26.08 -5.98
N GLU A 17 -5.14 26.83 -6.26
CA GLU A 17 -5.30 28.21 -5.78
C GLU A 17 -5.83 28.31 -4.34
N GLY A 18 -6.12 27.17 -3.69
CA GLY A 18 -6.66 27.14 -2.33
C GLY A 18 -8.08 27.70 -2.21
N ARG A 19 -8.86 27.69 -3.30
CA ARG A 19 -10.24 28.20 -3.35
C ARG A 19 -11.29 27.19 -2.87
N ILE A 20 -10.88 25.95 -2.63
CA ILE A 20 -11.76 24.87 -2.16
C ILE A 20 -11.77 24.75 -0.62
N SER A 21 -12.79 24.07 -0.09
CA SER A 21 -12.85 23.78 1.36
C SER A 21 -11.81 22.73 1.78
N GLY A 22 -11.32 22.80 3.02
CA GLY A 22 -10.34 21.83 3.54
C GLY A 22 -10.83 20.38 3.54
N LYS A 23 -12.14 20.14 3.69
CA LYS A 23 -12.72 18.79 3.56
C LYS A 23 -12.63 18.27 2.12
N GLN A 24 -12.85 19.14 1.14
CA GLN A 24 -12.76 18.80 -0.27
C GLN A 24 -11.30 18.61 -0.70
N ALA A 25 -10.38 19.41 -0.17
CA ALA A 25 -8.94 19.24 -0.38
C ALA A 25 -8.49 17.83 0.02
N ILE A 26 -8.88 17.36 1.21
CA ILE A 26 -8.56 16.01 1.69
C ILE A 26 -9.10 14.91 0.77
N LEU A 27 -10.29 15.09 0.20
CA LEU A 27 -10.88 14.12 -0.73
C LEU A 27 -10.12 14.10 -2.07
N MET A 28 -9.72 15.27 -2.57
CA MET A 28 -8.92 15.39 -3.79
C MET A 28 -7.50 14.84 -3.59
N GLU A 29 -6.88 15.05 -2.43
CA GLU A 29 -5.61 14.46 -2.04
C GLU A 29 -5.69 12.92 -1.99
N GLN A 30 -6.73 12.38 -1.35
CA GLN A 30 -6.95 10.92 -1.36
C GLN A 30 -7.17 10.40 -2.78
N PHE A 31 -7.83 11.16 -3.65
CA PHE A 31 -8.03 10.77 -5.04
C PHE A 31 -6.70 10.73 -5.80
N LEU A 32 -5.80 11.71 -5.61
CA LEU A 32 -4.45 11.69 -6.17
C LEU A 32 -3.62 10.47 -5.74
N LEU A 33 -3.81 10.00 -4.51
CA LEU A 33 -3.09 8.85 -3.98
C LEU A 33 -3.59 7.51 -4.51
N ASN A 34 -4.88 7.41 -4.83
CA ASN A 34 -5.53 6.15 -5.16
C ASN A 34 -5.75 5.96 -6.67
N GLU A 35 -5.86 7.04 -7.43
CA GLU A 35 -6.14 6.99 -8.87
C GLU A 35 -4.95 7.52 -9.68
N PRO A 36 -4.23 6.66 -10.42
CA PRO A 36 -3.03 7.06 -11.15
C PRO A 36 -3.32 8.08 -12.27
N ASP A 37 -4.51 8.01 -12.87
CA ASP A 37 -4.95 8.95 -13.91
C ASP A 37 -5.12 10.38 -13.35
N ALA A 38 -5.46 10.53 -12.07
CA ALA A 38 -5.73 11.82 -11.44
C ALA A 38 -4.50 12.72 -11.37
N MET A 39 -3.31 12.12 -11.29
CA MET A 39 -2.04 12.84 -11.30
C MET A 39 -1.84 13.58 -12.62
N GLN A 40 -2.26 12.99 -13.74
CA GLN A 40 -2.12 13.59 -15.06
C GLN A 40 -2.95 14.87 -15.17
N ASP A 41 -4.22 14.82 -14.75
CA ASP A 41 -5.12 15.98 -14.76
C ASP A 41 -4.64 17.10 -13.82
N TYR A 42 -4.06 16.73 -12.67
CA TYR A 42 -3.47 17.68 -11.73
C TYR A 42 -2.23 18.38 -12.31
N LEU A 43 -1.33 17.62 -12.95
CA LEU A 43 -0.15 18.18 -13.60
C LEU A 43 -0.54 19.08 -14.78
N GLU A 44 -1.55 18.70 -15.56
CA GLU A 44 -2.09 19.56 -16.62
C GLU A 44 -2.64 20.88 -16.05
N ALA A 45 -3.40 20.83 -14.95
CA ALA A 45 -3.89 22.04 -14.27
C ALA A 45 -2.77 22.91 -13.67
N LEU A 46 -1.62 22.31 -13.33
CA LEU A 46 -0.44 23.01 -12.82
C LEU A 46 0.36 23.69 -13.94
N ASP A 47 0.46 23.02 -15.09
CA ASP A 47 1.23 23.44 -16.26
C ASP A 47 0.49 24.48 -17.12
N MET A 48 -0.83 24.63 -16.91
CA MET A 48 -1.56 25.79 -17.41
C MET A 48 -0.85 27.06 -16.97
N GLU A 49 -0.35 27.82 -17.95
CA GLU A 49 0.48 29.00 -17.76
C GLU A 49 -0.23 30.03 -16.87
N ARG A 50 0.17 30.09 -15.59
CA ARG A 50 -0.40 31.04 -14.62
C ARG A 50 0.62 32.10 -14.25
N ASN A 51 0.11 33.30 -14.00
CA ASN A 51 0.86 34.38 -13.35
C ASN A 51 0.96 34.09 -11.85
N TYR A 52 1.77 33.11 -11.47
CA TYR A 52 2.18 32.97 -10.09
C TYR A 52 3.03 34.18 -9.69
N PRO A 53 2.81 34.76 -8.49
CA PRO A 53 3.65 35.84 -8.03
C PRO A 53 5.10 35.36 -7.96
N ALA A 54 6.00 36.07 -8.62
CA ALA A 54 7.43 35.81 -8.49
C ALA A 54 7.79 35.94 -7.01
N LEU A 55 8.45 34.93 -6.45
CA LEU A 55 8.86 34.94 -5.05
C LEU A 55 10.11 35.84 -4.92
N PRO A 56 10.01 37.04 -4.34
CA PRO A 56 11.17 37.88 -4.13
C PRO A 56 12.05 37.27 -3.03
N ASN A 57 13.37 37.30 -3.22
CA ASN A 57 14.36 36.81 -2.26
C ASN A 57 14.11 35.36 -1.78
N SER A 58 14.11 34.42 -2.74
CA SER A 58 13.86 32.99 -2.48
C SER A 58 14.73 32.39 -1.38
N VAL A 59 15.98 32.85 -1.25
CA VAL A 59 16.92 32.39 -0.22
C VAL A 59 16.44 32.80 1.17
N ASP A 60 16.17 34.09 1.40
CA ASP A 60 15.70 34.59 2.70
C ASP A 60 14.35 33.97 3.10
N PHE A 61 13.46 33.77 2.13
CA PHE A 61 12.19 33.07 2.34
C PHE A 61 12.43 31.62 2.79
N THR A 62 13.31 30.91 2.09
CA THR A 62 13.64 29.51 2.41
C THR A 62 14.25 29.40 3.81
N ASP A 63 15.19 30.27 4.15
CA ASP A 63 15.83 30.30 5.47
C ASP A 63 14.82 30.60 6.58
N SER A 64 13.89 31.52 6.35
CA SER A 64 12.79 31.83 7.27
C SER A 64 11.88 30.62 7.51
N VAL A 65 11.49 29.92 6.44
CA VAL A 65 10.64 28.74 6.51
C VAL A 65 11.34 27.60 7.24
N MET A 66 12.59 27.31 6.89
CA MET A 66 13.39 26.23 7.53
C MET A 66 13.55 26.48 9.02
N LYS A 67 13.93 27.70 9.42
CA LYS A 67 14.05 28.08 10.84
C LYS A 67 12.72 27.91 11.59
N ARG A 68 11.59 28.22 10.95
CA ARG A 68 10.26 28.07 11.56
C ARG A 68 9.86 26.59 11.67
N ILE A 69 10.15 25.76 10.67
CA ILE A 69 9.88 24.32 10.71
C ILE A 69 10.72 23.63 11.79
N GLU A 70 12.01 23.98 11.91
CA GLU A 70 12.88 23.49 12.97
C GLU A 70 12.34 23.84 14.37
N SER A 71 11.76 25.03 14.54
CA SER A 71 11.11 25.42 15.80
C SER A 71 9.79 24.68 16.10
N MET A 72 9.15 24.10 15.07
CA MET A 72 7.94 23.30 15.17
C MET A 72 8.24 21.80 15.29
N ALA A 73 9.48 21.38 14.98
CA ALA A 73 9.91 20.02 15.22
C ALA A 73 9.69 19.71 16.71
N PRO A 74 8.87 18.69 17.04
CA PRO A 74 8.59 18.38 18.42
C PRO A 74 9.90 17.97 19.08
N ASP A 75 10.40 18.82 19.98
CA ASP A 75 11.36 18.43 21.02
C ASP A 75 10.85 17.09 21.58
N GLY A 76 11.62 16.01 21.40
CA GLY A 76 11.20 14.60 21.27
C GLY A 76 10.40 13.99 22.43
N LYS A 77 9.32 14.63 22.84
CA LYS A 77 8.39 14.26 23.89
C LYS A 77 7.12 13.87 23.17
N THR A 78 7.09 12.60 22.80
CA THR A 78 5.91 11.87 22.36
C THR A 78 4.70 12.26 23.20
N ARG A 79 3.81 13.09 22.64
CA ARG A 79 2.45 13.21 23.15
C ARG A 79 1.78 11.88 22.89
N HIS A 80 1.83 10.98 23.86
CA HIS A 80 1.05 9.75 23.86
C HIS A 80 -0.43 10.12 23.83
N SER A 81 -1.02 10.13 22.63
CA SER A 81 -2.46 10.18 22.48
C SER A 81 -3.02 8.83 22.97
N ARG A 82 -3.99 8.89 23.89
CA ARG A 82 -4.64 7.70 24.47
C ARG A 82 -5.50 6.91 23.47
N GLY A 83 -5.49 7.25 22.17
CA GLY A 83 -6.32 6.64 21.12
C GLY A 83 -5.60 5.74 20.11
N GLU A 84 -4.26 5.72 20.06
CA GLU A 84 -3.50 5.00 19.01
C GLU A 84 -3.38 3.48 19.22
N ARG A 85 -3.79 2.97 20.37
CA ARG A 85 -3.52 1.57 20.74
C ARG A 85 -4.25 0.56 19.84
N ASN A 86 -5.40 0.92 19.26
CA ASN A 86 -6.18 0.02 18.41
C ASN A 86 -5.81 0.10 16.92
N ARG A 87 -5.25 1.23 16.47
CA ARG A 87 -4.86 1.44 15.06
C ARG A 87 -3.54 0.75 14.70
N ARG A 88 -2.64 0.66 15.68
CA ARG A 88 -1.28 0.11 15.55
C ARG A 88 -1.21 -1.42 15.39
N TRP A 89 -2.31 -2.14 15.63
CA TRP A 89 -2.38 -3.59 15.45
C TRP A 89 -2.64 -3.97 13.98
N PHE A 90 -3.41 -3.14 13.27
CA PHE A 90 -3.68 -3.31 11.84
C PHE A 90 -2.49 -2.91 10.96
N GLU A 91 -1.58 -2.07 11.45
CA GLU A 91 -0.37 -1.61 10.72
C GLU A 91 0.80 -2.62 10.78
N HIS A 92 0.70 -3.71 11.55
CA HIS A 92 1.76 -4.69 11.62
C HIS A 92 1.77 -5.57 10.37
N ARG A 93 2.90 -5.63 9.64
CA ARG A 93 3.10 -6.49 8.44
C ARG A 93 2.69 -7.95 8.67
N VAL A 94 2.78 -8.44 9.91
CA VAL A 94 2.37 -9.78 10.32
C VAL A 94 0.85 -9.98 10.21
N PHE A 95 0.04 -8.94 10.46
CA PHE A 95 -1.42 -8.99 10.32
C PHE A 95 -1.83 -9.20 8.86
N HIS A 96 -1.25 -8.40 7.93
CA HIS A 96 -1.47 -8.59 6.50
C HIS A 96 -1.04 -9.98 6.01
N TYR A 97 0.09 -10.48 6.53
CA TYR A 97 0.55 -11.84 6.22
C TYR A 97 -0.41 -12.91 6.75
N ALA A 98 -0.95 -12.75 7.96
CA ALA A 98 -1.95 -13.66 8.52
C ALA A 98 -3.22 -13.68 7.68
N VAL A 99 -3.73 -12.51 7.27
CA VAL A 99 -4.90 -12.41 6.38
C VAL A 99 -4.64 -13.12 5.04
N ALA A 100 -3.49 -12.89 4.42
CA ALA A 100 -3.12 -13.54 3.16
C ALA A 100 -2.99 -15.07 3.32
N ALA A 101 -2.36 -15.55 4.40
CA ALA A 101 -2.24 -16.96 4.70
C ALA A 101 -3.61 -17.62 4.93
N CYS A 102 -4.51 -16.95 5.66
CA CYS A 102 -5.87 -17.42 5.87
C CYS A 102 -6.66 -17.50 4.56
N LEU A 103 -6.54 -16.50 3.66
CA LEU A 103 -7.17 -16.54 2.34
C LEU A 103 -6.69 -17.75 1.52
N THR A 104 -5.39 -18.02 1.50
CA THR A 104 -4.82 -19.21 0.85
C THR A 104 -5.42 -20.50 1.44
N LEU A 105 -5.49 -20.61 2.76
CA LEU A 105 -6.03 -21.79 3.45
C LEU A 105 -7.54 -21.97 3.18
N ILE A 106 -8.30 -20.87 3.12
CA ILE A 106 -9.72 -20.87 2.75
C ILE A 106 -9.90 -21.31 1.28
N PHE A 107 -9.07 -20.82 0.36
CA PHE A 107 -9.14 -21.22 -1.05
C PHE A 107 -8.73 -22.67 -1.29
N LEU A 108 -7.72 -23.16 -0.58
CA LEU A 108 -7.31 -24.58 -0.62
C LEU A 108 -8.39 -25.48 -0.01
N SER A 109 -8.93 -25.13 1.17
CA SER A 109 -9.94 -25.94 1.86
C SER A 109 -11.31 -25.93 1.19
N SER A 110 -11.70 -24.83 0.55
CA SER A 110 -12.97 -24.73 -0.16
C SER A 110 -12.95 -25.42 -1.54
N GLY A 111 -11.79 -25.88 -2.01
CA GLY A 111 -11.66 -26.56 -3.31
C GLY A 111 -12.02 -25.66 -4.50
N LEU A 112 -11.93 -24.33 -4.35
CA LEU A 112 -12.40 -23.37 -5.36
C LEU A 112 -11.61 -23.49 -6.68
N PHE A 113 -10.37 -23.97 -6.63
CA PHE A 113 -9.55 -24.25 -7.82
C PHE A 113 -10.10 -25.41 -8.68
N ASP A 114 -10.83 -26.35 -8.09
CA ASP A 114 -11.44 -27.48 -8.80
C ASP A 114 -12.59 -27.02 -9.72
N LYS A 115 -13.13 -25.82 -9.46
CA LYS A 115 -14.24 -25.21 -10.22
C LYS A 115 -13.77 -24.18 -11.26
N VAL A 116 -12.55 -23.65 -11.12
CA VAL A 116 -12.01 -22.56 -11.96
C VAL A 116 -10.98 -23.06 -12.98
N ALA A 117 -10.40 -24.25 -12.79
CA ALA A 117 -9.58 -24.89 -13.80
C ALA A 117 -10.47 -25.62 -14.82
N PRO A 118 -10.56 -25.17 -16.09
CA PRO A 118 -11.13 -26.00 -17.13
C PRO A 118 -10.17 -27.16 -17.35
N TYR A 119 -10.60 -28.37 -16.97
CA TYR A 119 -10.03 -29.68 -17.30
C TYR A 119 -8.78 -29.63 -18.21
N HIS A 120 -7.60 -29.66 -17.62
CA HIS A 120 -6.50 -30.43 -18.21
C HIS A 120 -6.43 -31.72 -17.43
N LYS A 121 -6.84 -32.81 -18.08
CA LYS A 121 -6.57 -34.17 -17.63
C LYS A 121 -5.06 -34.27 -17.40
N PHE A 122 -4.63 -34.23 -16.14
CA PHE A 122 -3.35 -34.81 -15.78
C PHE A 122 -3.53 -36.31 -15.98
N GLN A 123 -2.95 -36.73 -17.10
CA GLN A 123 -2.78 -38.07 -17.59
C GLN A 123 -2.53 -39.04 -16.43
N GLU A 124 -3.51 -39.93 -16.19
CA GLU A 124 -3.27 -41.24 -15.61
C GLU A 124 -2.21 -41.94 -16.47
N GLY A 125 -0.99 -41.94 -15.96
CA GLY A 125 0.12 -42.70 -16.46
C GLY A 125 0.87 -43.20 -15.25
N ASP A 126 0.65 -44.47 -14.91
CA ASP A 126 1.45 -45.24 -13.98
C ASP A 126 2.95 -44.98 -14.21
N THR A 127 3.64 -44.38 -13.25
CA THR A 127 5.02 -44.75 -12.85
C THR A 127 5.33 -44.20 -11.45
N SER A 128 5.27 -45.09 -10.46
CA SER A 128 6.25 -45.26 -9.38
C SER A 128 6.77 -44.03 -8.61
N GLY A 129 6.29 -43.89 -7.38
CA GLY A 129 6.93 -43.09 -6.32
C GLY A 129 5.99 -42.03 -5.77
N SER A 130 5.34 -42.34 -4.64
CA SER A 130 4.46 -41.42 -3.92
C SER A 130 5.23 -40.12 -3.65
N PHE A 131 4.72 -38.99 -4.12
CA PHE A 131 5.31 -37.68 -3.80
C PHE A 131 5.48 -37.53 -2.29
N THR A 132 4.51 -38.01 -1.51
CA THR A 132 4.59 -38.05 -0.05
C THR A 132 5.85 -38.75 0.45
N GLU A 133 6.26 -39.86 -0.18
CA GLU A 133 7.45 -40.63 0.20
C GLU A 133 8.74 -39.82 0.01
N LYS A 134 8.84 -39.11 -1.12
CA LYS A 134 9.96 -38.18 -1.39
C LYS A 134 9.98 -36.98 -0.44
N TRP A 135 8.81 -36.43 -0.11
CA TRP A 135 8.70 -35.34 0.87
C TRP A 135 9.02 -35.80 2.29
N THR A 136 8.62 -37.00 2.68
CA THR A 136 8.98 -37.59 3.98
C THR A 136 10.46 -37.87 4.08
N GLU A 137 11.07 -38.44 3.04
CA GLU A 137 12.52 -38.72 3.01
C GLU A 137 13.35 -37.44 3.10
N ALA A 138 12.94 -36.37 2.39
CA ALA A 138 13.57 -35.07 2.50
C ALA A 138 13.45 -34.49 3.93
N ALA A 139 12.29 -34.65 4.57
CA ALA A 139 12.06 -34.15 5.92
C ALA A 139 12.88 -34.92 6.98
N THR A 140 12.98 -36.24 6.89
CA THR A 140 13.82 -37.04 7.80
C THR A 140 15.31 -36.83 7.54
N SER A 141 15.73 -36.66 6.29
CA SER A 141 17.13 -36.38 5.95
C SER A 141 17.60 -35.03 6.53
N TRP A 142 16.75 -34.00 6.47
CA TRP A 142 17.02 -32.73 7.14
C TRP A 142 17.09 -32.87 8.67
N LEU A 143 16.24 -33.70 9.26
CA LEU A 143 16.20 -33.91 10.71
C LEU A 143 17.46 -34.62 11.24
N ASP A 144 17.96 -35.61 10.51
CA ASP A 144 19.18 -36.35 10.88
C ASP A 144 20.44 -35.48 10.83
N ASN A 145 20.48 -34.47 9.96
CA ASN A 145 21.58 -33.50 9.90
C ASN A 145 21.67 -32.58 11.14
N PHE A 146 20.64 -32.53 11.98
CA PHE A 146 20.66 -31.77 13.23
C PHE A 146 21.06 -32.59 14.46
N LYS A 147 21.32 -33.89 14.32
CA LYS A 147 21.72 -34.73 15.46
C LYS A 147 23.22 -34.56 15.73
N PRO A 148 23.63 -34.01 16.89
CA PRO A 148 25.04 -33.95 17.24
C PRO A 148 25.60 -35.37 17.42
N LYS A 149 26.77 -35.65 16.81
CA LYS A 149 27.51 -36.91 17.06
C LYS A 149 27.94 -36.95 18.54
N PRO A 150 27.89 -38.13 19.19
CA PRO A 150 28.36 -38.29 20.57
C PRO A 150 29.87 -38.03 20.71
#